data_AF-A0A3N1B268-F1
#
_entry.id   AF-A0A3N1B268-F1
#
_cell.length_a   1.000
_cell.length_b   1.000
_cell.length_c   1.000
_cell.angle_alpha   90.00
_cell.angle_beta   90.00
_cell.angle_gamma   90.00
#
_symmetry.space_group_name_H-M   'P 1'
#
loop_
_entity.id
_entity.type
_entity.pdbx_description
1 polymer ?
#
loop_
_entity_poly.entity_id
_entity_poly.type
_entity_poly.pdbx_seq_one_letter_code
_entity_poly.pdbx_strand_id
1 'polypeptide(L)'
;MPLPDEPPVPAVADVDQSRGAEGRRRRLAERLAWELAHPDPQAPRDGLSDFVAAAAMRVRWASAVDAQVAFDQAPRVIALGGEFGRVAGRGGVVLYVHCFEGGMDDWSMVVPWEPFAGPVLVCVDDLEDHCMWISEDDPPASEALSLLQTGIELAFGTRAALTADGDLPPD
;
A
#
# COMPACT_ATOMS: atom_id res chain seq x y z
N MET A 1 12.89 40.16 -33.14
CA MET A 1 12.34 39.57 -31.90
C MET A 1 12.53 38.07 -32.01
N PRO A 2 13.29 37.40 -31.13
CA PRO A 2 13.32 35.95 -31.11
C PRO A 2 12.04 35.42 -30.45
N LEU A 3 11.54 34.29 -30.93
CA LEU A 3 10.40 33.55 -30.37
C LEU A 3 10.76 33.01 -28.97
N PRO A 4 9.79 32.85 -28.06
CA PRO A 4 10.05 32.24 -26.75
C PRO A 4 10.44 30.77 -26.93
N ASP A 5 11.48 30.35 -26.20
CA ASP A 5 11.95 28.98 -26.09
C ASP A 5 10.78 28.02 -25.78
N GLU A 6 10.66 26.95 -26.56
CA GLU A 6 9.74 25.86 -26.26
C GLU A 6 10.01 25.32 -24.84
N PRO A 7 8.96 24.99 -24.06
CA PRO A 7 9.16 24.39 -22.76
C PRO A 7 9.94 23.08 -22.92
N PRO A 8 10.89 22.77 -22.02
CA PRO A 8 11.69 21.57 -22.14
C PRO A 8 10.78 20.33 -22.13
N VAL A 9 10.92 19.51 -23.16
CA VAL A 9 10.35 18.16 -23.22
C VAL A 9 10.83 17.42 -21.96
N PRO A 10 9.95 16.80 -21.15
CA PRO A 10 10.39 16.06 -19.98
C PRO A 10 11.43 15.01 -20.41
N ALA A 11 12.61 15.09 -19.80
CA ALA A 11 13.76 14.30 -20.21
C ALA A 11 13.47 12.82 -19.93
N VAL A 12 13.75 11.96 -20.91
CA VAL A 12 13.58 10.50 -20.83
C VAL A 12 14.18 9.88 -19.56
N ALA A 13 15.23 10.50 -18.99
CA ALA A 13 15.85 10.11 -17.73
C ALA A 13 14.95 10.24 -16.49
N ASP A 14 13.96 11.14 -16.51
CA ASP A 14 12.98 11.34 -15.43
C ASP A 14 12.01 10.16 -15.39
N VAL A 15 11.48 9.79 -16.56
CA VAL A 15 10.56 8.65 -16.73
C VAL A 15 11.19 7.31 -16.33
N ASP A 16 12.46 7.09 -16.68
CA ASP A 16 13.16 5.85 -16.30
C ASP A 16 13.45 5.78 -14.79
N GLN A 17 13.71 6.92 -14.15
CA GLN A 17 13.90 6.99 -12.69
C GLN A 17 12.57 6.75 -11.95
N SER A 18 11.47 7.37 -12.40
CA SER A 18 10.13 7.14 -11.82
C SER A 18 9.72 5.67 -11.94
N ARG A 19 9.88 5.05 -13.12
CA ARG A 19 9.61 3.62 -13.30
C ARG A 19 10.50 2.73 -12.43
N GLY A 20 11.75 3.16 -12.22
CA GLY A 20 12.68 2.49 -11.32
C GLY A 20 12.23 2.55 -9.86
N ALA A 21 11.76 3.71 -9.40
CA ALA A 21 11.27 3.92 -8.04
C ALA A 21 9.97 3.14 -7.79
N GLU A 22 8.99 3.28 -8.68
CA GLU A 22 7.75 2.52 -8.67
C GLU A 22 8.00 1.00 -8.59
N GLY A 23 8.87 0.49 -9.46
CA GLY A 23 9.21 -0.93 -9.47
C GLY A 23 9.85 -1.40 -8.15
N ARG A 24 10.67 -0.55 -7.50
CA ARG A 24 11.24 -0.87 -6.18
C ARG A 24 10.16 -0.88 -5.11
N ARG A 25 9.32 0.16 -5.05
CA ARG A 25 8.21 0.30 -4.12
C ARG A 25 7.26 -0.90 -4.16
N ARG A 26 6.84 -1.31 -5.35
CA ARG A 26 5.93 -2.46 -5.55
C ARG A 26 6.55 -3.76 -5.03
N ARG A 27 7.80 -4.06 -5.42
CA ARG A 27 8.52 -5.25 -4.94
C ARG A 27 8.72 -5.25 -3.42
N LEU A 28 8.98 -4.10 -2.82
CA LEU A 28 9.09 -3.97 -1.37
C LEU A 28 7.76 -4.31 -0.69
N ALA A 29 6.66 -3.73 -1.16
CA ALA A 29 5.32 -3.99 -0.62
C ALA A 29 4.92 -5.48 -0.74
N GLU A 30 5.14 -6.10 -1.90
CA GLU A 30 4.90 -7.53 -2.10
C GLU A 30 5.75 -8.39 -1.15
N ARG A 31 7.02 -8.04 -0.97
CA ARG A 31 7.92 -8.77 -0.06
C ARG A 31 7.46 -8.62 1.39
N LEU A 32 7.08 -7.43 1.82
CA LEU A 32 6.54 -7.17 3.16
C LEU A 32 5.26 -7.97 3.40
N ALA A 33 4.36 -8.02 2.42
CA ALA A 33 3.15 -8.82 2.51
C ALA A 33 3.47 -10.32 2.70
N TRP A 34 4.46 -10.82 1.96
CA TRP A 34 4.91 -12.21 2.10
C TRP A 34 5.49 -12.52 3.48
N GLU A 35 6.36 -11.64 4.00
CA GLU A 35 6.99 -11.78 5.32
C GLU A 35 5.95 -11.76 6.45
N LEU A 36 5.00 -10.82 6.40
CA LEU A 36 3.91 -10.72 7.38
C LEU A 36 2.99 -11.95 7.35
N ALA A 37 2.71 -12.50 6.17
CA ALA A 37 1.91 -13.72 6.03
C ALA A 37 2.67 -14.99 6.51
N HIS A 38 4.00 -14.97 6.49
CA HIS A 38 4.85 -16.13 6.78
C HIS A 38 5.86 -15.83 7.92
N PRO A 39 5.40 -15.49 9.13
CA PRO A 39 6.29 -15.19 10.24
C PRO A 39 7.13 -16.42 10.62
N ASP A 40 8.37 -16.17 11.09
CA ASP A 40 9.26 -17.22 11.54
C ASP A 40 8.60 -17.99 12.71
N PRO A 41 8.39 -19.31 12.59
CA PRO A 41 7.80 -20.11 13.66
C PRO A 41 8.60 -20.13 14.96
N GLN A 42 9.88 -19.76 14.94
CA GLN A 42 10.77 -19.69 16.10
C GLN A 42 10.88 -18.28 16.69
N ALA A 43 10.38 -17.26 16.00
CA ALA A 43 10.36 -15.90 16.53
C ALA A 43 9.35 -15.78 17.69
N PRO A 44 9.54 -14.80 18.61
CA PRO A 44 8.51 -14.45 19.58
C PRO A 44 7.17 -14.23 18.87
N ARG A 45 6.08 -14.76 19.45
CA ARG A 45 4.74 -14.77 18.84
C ARG A 45 4.23 -13.39 18.41
N ASP A 46 4.77 -12.33 19.01
CA ASP A 46 4.35 -10.95 18.81
C ASP A 46 5.43 -10.10 18.09
N GLY A 47 6.48 -10.74 17.54
CA GLY A 47 7.60 -10.07 16.90
C GLY A 47 7.47 -10.00 15.38
N LEU A 48 7.78 -8.82 14.81
CA LEU A 48 8.00 -8.67 13.37
C LEU A 48 9.28 -9.39 12.94
N SER A 49 9.37 -9.84 11.68
CA SER A 49 10.64 -10.32 11.14
C SER A 49 11.66 -9.17 11.06
N ASP A 50 12.95 -9.49 11.11
CA ASP A 50 14.03 -8.49 11.03
C ASP A 50 13.90 -7.60 9.78
N PHE A 51 13.44 -8.19 8.67
CA PHE A 51 13.19 -7.47 7.43
C PHE A 51 12.06 -6.45 7.58
N VAL A 52 10.91 -6.87 8.10
CA VAL A 52 9.77 -5.97 8.30
C VAL A 52 10.13 -4.88 9.31
N ALA A 53 10.83 -5.23 10.39
CA ALA A 53 11.29 -4.27 11.39
C ALA A 53 12.27 -3.24 10.81
N ALA A 54 13.16 -3.65 9.91
CA ALA A 54 14.12 -2.75 9.25
C ALA A 54 13.44 -1.81 8.23
N ALA A 55 12.40 -2.27 7.55
CA ALA A 55 11.68 -1.48 6.55
C ALA A 55 10.61 -0.56 7.17
N ALA A 56 10.14 -0.83 8.40
CA ALA A 56 9.03 -0.10 9.01
C ALA A 56 9.50 1.13 9.81
N MET A 57 9.15 2.33 9.33
CA MET A 57 9.32 3.57 10.08
C MET A 57 8.02 3.98 10.75
N ARG A 58 7.97 3.89 12.09
CA ARG A 58 6.81 4.35 12.85
C ARG A 58 6.63 5.86 12.69
N VAL A 59 5.47 6.27 12.19
CA VAL A 59 5.14 7.70 11.99
C VAL A 59 3.83 8.04 12.70
N ARG A 60 3.68 9.30 13.09
CA ARG A 60 2.42 9.81 13.65
C ARG A 60 1.43 10.06 12.54
N TRP A 61 0.17 9.68 12.75
CA TRP A 61 -0.89 9.85 11.75
C TRP A 61 -1.00 11.29 11.25
N ALA A 62 -0.95 12.27 12.17
CA ALA A 62 -1.05 13.70 11.85
C ALA A 62 0.05 14.24 10.91
N SER A 63 1.15 13.50 10.73
CA SER A 63 2.29 13.90 9.89
C SER A 63 2.46 13.00 8.66
N ALA A 64 1.63 11.97 8.50
CA ALA A 64 1.75 10.96 7.44
C ALA A 64 0.77 11.26 6.29
N VAL A 65 0.97 12.38 5.59
CA VAL A 65 0.05 12.83 4.52
C VAL A 65 -0.11 11.76 3.43
N ASP A 66 0.97 11.14 2.99
CA ASP A 66 0.89 10.12 1.94
C ASP A 66 0.17 8.85 2.42
N ALA A 67 0.28 8.52 3.72
CA ALA A 67 -0.51 7.43 4.31
C ALA A 67 -2.00 7.78 4.37
N GLN A 68 -2.35 9.03 4.67
CA GLN A 68 -3.75 9.48 4.65
C GLN A 68 -4.35 9.36 3.24
N VAL A 69 -3.58 9.75 2.21
CA VAL A 69 -3.98 9.60 0.80
C VAL A 69 -4.18 8.13 0.44
N ALA A 70 -3.20 7.28 0.79
CA ALA A 70 -3.29 5.84 0.54
C ALA A 70 -4.51 5.22 1.22
N PHE A 71 -4.84 5.62 2.45
CA PHE A 71 -6.00 5.11 3.21
C PHE A 71 -7.34 5.49 2.56
N ASP A 72 -7.48 6.70 2.02
CA ASP A 72 -8.70 7.09 1.28
C ASP A 72 -8.83 6.33 -0.06
N GLN A 73 -7.71 6.12 -0.74
CA GLN A 73 -7.70 5.60 -2.10
C GLN A 73 -7.73 4.06 -2.17
N ALA A 74 -7.05 3.36 -1.27
CA ALA A 74 -6.90 1.90 -1.33
C ALA A 74 -8.24 1.13 -1.42
N PRO A 75 -9.29 1.45 -0.62
CA PRO A 75 -10.60 0.83 -0.78
C PRO A 75 -11.19 1.02 -2.18
N ARG A 76 -11.03 2.21 -2.79
CA ARG A 76 -11.54 2.48 -4.14
C ARG A 76 -10.76 1.70 -5.20
N VAL A 77 -9.44 1.58 -5.06
CA VAL A 77 -8.59 0.75 -5.93
C VAL A 77 -9.10 -0.69 -5.93
N ILE A 78 -9.33 -1.24 -4.74
CA ILE A 78 -9.86 -2.62 -4.59
C ILE A 78 -11.25 -2.74 -5.24
N ALA A 79 -12.17 -1.83 -4.92
CA ALA A 79 -13.55 -1.90 -5.41
C ALA A 79 -13.64 -1.88 -6.94
N LEU A 80 -12.77 -1.12 -7.59
CA LEU A 80 -12.74 -0.94 -9.05
C LEU A 80 -11.88 -1.97 -9.78
N GLY A 81 -11.22 -2.90 -9.06
CA GLY A 81 -10.35 -3.89 -9.67
C GLY A 81 -9.01 -3.34 -10.14
N GLY A 82 -8.46 -2.38 -9.41
CA GLY A 82 -7.09 -1.94 -9.59
C GLY A 82 -6.07 -2.99 -9.17
N GLU A 83 -4.80 -2.59 -9.12
CA GLU A 83 -3.71 -3.52 -8.89
C GLU A 83 -3.55 -3.82 -7.40
N PHE A 84 -4.02 -4.99 -6.97
CA PHE A 84 -3.82 -5.51 -5.63
C PHE A 84 -3.63 -7.03 -5.68
N GLY A 85 -3.11 -7.59 -4.59
CA GLY A 85 -3.02 -9.02 -4.42
C GLY A 85 -3.09 -9.44 -2.95
N ARG A 86 -3.16 -10.75 -2.75
CA ARG A 86 -3.29 -11.36 -1.43
C ARG A 86 -2.23 -12.45 -1.24
N VAL A 87 -1.64 -12.48 -0.05
CA VAL A 87 -0.74 -13.54 0.38
C VAL A 87 -1.31 -14.18 1.63
N ALA A 88 -1.54 -15.49 1.58
CA ALA A 88 -2.03 -16.27 2.72
C ALA A 88 -0.90 -17.14 3.28
N GLY A 89 -0.77 -17.16 4.60
CA GLY A 89 0.21 -17.98 5.30
C GLY A 89 -0.16 -18.18 6.77
N ARG A 90 0.81 -18.62 7.58
CA ARG A 90 0.60 -18.90 9.02
C ARG A 90 0.25 -17.63 9.82
N GLY A 91 0.77 -16.48 9.40
CA GLY A 91 0.49 -15.19 10.02
C GLY A 91 -0.89 -14.64 9.67
N GLY A 92 -1.61 -15.28 8.75
CA GLY A 92 -2.90 -14.82 8.25
C GLY A 92 -2.88 -14.50 6.77
N VAL A 93 -3.89 -13.73 6.35
CA VAL A 93 -3.96 -13.13 5.02
C VAL A 93 -3.46 -11.70 5.09
N VAL A 94 -2.56 -11.34 4.18
CA VAL A 94 -2.04 -9.97 4.02
C VAL A 94 -2.32 -9.50 2.61
N LEU A 95 -2.88 -8.31 2.48
CA LEU A 95 -3.14 -7.64 1.21
C LEU A 95 -1.97 -6.72 0.89
N TYR A 96 -1.64 -6.63 -0.40
CA TYR A 96 -0.86 -5.52 -0.93
C TYR A 96 -1.67 -4.82 -2.01
N VAL A 97 -1.63 -3.48 -2.01
CA VAL A 97 -2.39 -2.62 -2.93
C VAL A 97 -1.42 -1.63 -3.54
N HIS A 98 -1.43 -1.49 -4.86
CA HIS A 98 -0.63 -0.50 -5.57
C HIS A 98 -1.54 0.62 -6.08
N CYS A 99 -1.05 1.86 -6.04
CA CYS A 99 -1.69 2.95 -6.75
C CYS A 99 -1.72 2.64 -8.27
N PHE A 100 -2.72 3.17 -8.99
CA PHE A 100 -2.86 2.99 -10.43
C PHE A 100 -1.70 3.62 -11.21
N GLU A 101 -1.32 2.99 -12.33
CA GLU A 101 -0.39 3.61 -13.31
C GLU A 101 -0.97 4.95 -13.81
N GLY A 102 -0.20 6.04 -13.64
CA GLY A 102 -0.58 7.39 -14.07
C GLY A 102 -1.40 8.20 -13.05
N GLY A 103 -1.58 7.70 -11.82
CA GLY A 103 -2.00 8.52 -10.69
C GLY A 103 -0.94 9.58 -10.34
N MET A 104 -1.35 10.69 -9.73
CA MET A 104 -0.39 11.68 -9.19
C MET A 104 0.30 11.22 -7.90
N ASP A 105 -0.13 10.09 -7.35
CA ASP A 105 0.28 9.62 -6.02
C ASP A 105 1.11 8.32 -6.13
N ASP A 106 2.25 8.30 -5.46
CA ASP A 106 3.27 7.26 -5.54
C ASP A 106 3.30 6.39 -4.29
N TRP A 107 2.31 5.51 -4.15
CA TRP A 107 2.20 4.65 -2.95
C TRP A 107 1.94 3.17 -3.26
N SER A 108 2.31 2.33 -2.30
CA SER A 108 1.88 0.95 -2.17
C SER A 108 1.57 0.66 -0.71
N MET A 109 0.47 -0.03 -0.45
CA MET A 109 -0.01 -0.31 0.90
C MET A 109 0.05 -1.80 1.18
N VAL A 110 0.44 -2.17 2.40
CA VAL A 110 0.40 -3.55 2.91
C VAL A 110 -0.50 -3.58 4.15
N VAL A 111 -1.53 -4.43 4.11
CA VAL A 111 -2.59 -4.49 5.14
C VAL A 111 -2.77 -5.93 5.61
N PRO A 112 -2.47 -6.25 6.88
CA PRO A 112 -2.92 -7.49 7.50
C PRO A 112 -4.45 -7.54 7.50
N TRP A 113 -5.03 -8.59 6.93
CA TRP A 113 -6.47 -8.70 6.67
C TRP A 113 -7.16 -9.73 7.56
N GLU A 114 -6.63 -10.96 7.63
CA GLU A 114 -7.22 -12.05 8.41
C GLU A 114 -6.17 -12.75 9.26
N PRO A 115 -6.05 -12.44 10.56
CA PRO A 115 -6.74 -11.36 11.28
C PRO A 115 -6.20 -9.97 10.91
N PHE A 116 -7.02 -8.94 11.07
CA PHE A 116 -6.55 -7.55 11.05
C PHE A 116 -5.74 -7.30 12.33
N ALA A 117 -4.46 -7.67 12.29
CA ALA A 117 -3.54 -7.60 13.41
C ALA A 117 -2.12 -7.33 12.90
N GLY A 118 -1.51 -6.26 13.41
CA GLY A 118 -0.14 -5.90 13.06
C GLY A 118 -0.06 -4.67 12.15
N PRO A 119 1.15 -4.36 11.63
CA PRO A 119 1.39 -3.06 11.05
C PRO A 119 0.71 -2.91 9.70
N VAL A 120 -0.06 -1.83 9.53
CA VAL A 120 -0.38 -1.31 8.20
C VAL A 120 0.80 -0.45 7.74
N LEU A 121 1.34 -0.82 6.58
CA LEU A 121 2.53 -0.19 6.00
C LEU A 121 2.16 0.56 4.71
N VAL A 122 2.69 1.77 4.55
CA VAL A 122 2.55 2.57 3.33
C VAL A 122 3.95 2.91 2.81
N CYS A 123 4.30 2.34 1.68
CA CYS A 123 5.57 2.57 1.00
C CYS A 123 5.38 3.67 -0.06
N VAL A 124 6.28 4.64 -0.10
CA VAL A 124 6.30 5.72 -1.09
C VAL A 124 7.70 5.86 -1.67
N ASP A 125 7.81 6.42 -2.88
CA ASP A 125 9.08 6.46 -3.62
C ASP A 125 10.18 7.24 -2.88
N ASP A 126 9.81 8.32 -2.19
CA ASP A 126 10.73 9.17 -1.43
C ASP A 126 11.34 8.50 -0.18
N LEU A 127 10.79 7.36 0.25
CA LEU A 127 11.29 6.61 1.41
C LEU A 127 12.22 5.44 1.02
N GLU A 128 12.46 5.27 -0.28
CA GLU A 128 13.33 4.24 -0.86
C GLU A 128 12.99 2.82 -0.38
N ASP A 129 13.77 2.28 0.56
CA ASP A 129 13.64 0.94 1.12
C ASP A 129 12.76 0.88 2.39
N HIS A 130 12.12 1.99 2.76
CA HIS A 130 11.30 2.10 3.96
C HIS A 130 9.83 2.38 3.65
N CYS A 131 8.97 1.99 4.58
CA CYS A 131 7.54 2.24 4.55
C CYS A 131 7.10 2.87 5.87
N MET A 132 6.14 3.78 5.79
CA MET A 132 5.46 4.35 6.95
C MET A 132 4.65 3.25 7.64
N TRP A 133 4.93 3.03 8.92
CA TRP A 133 4.10 2.23 9.79
C TRP A 133 3.17 3.15 10.59
N ILE A 134 1.87 3.02 10.34
CA ILE A 134 0.83 3.69 11.12
C ILE A 134 0.52 2.84 12.35
N SER A 135 0.88 3.35 13.53
CA SER A 135 0.61 2.70 14.81
C SER A 135 -0.67 3.21 15.45
N GLU A 136 -1.41 2.33 16.12
CA GLU A 136 -2.62 2.64 16.90
C GLU A 136 -2.37 3.44 18.19
N ASP A 137 -1.19 4.06 18.33
CA ASP A 137 -0.77 4.73 19.57
C ASP A 137 -1.52 6.03 19.87
N ASP A 138 -2.20 6.59 18.86
CA ASP A 138 -3.02 7.78 19.00
C ASP A 138 -4.45 7.59 18.48
N PRO A 139 -5.46 8.24 19.10
CA PRO A 139 -6.86 8.01 18.74
C PRO A 139 -7.18 8.27 17.26
N PRO A 140 -6.67 9.34 16.61
CA PRO A 140 -6.82 9.52 15.17
C PRO A 140 -6.29 8.36 14.32
N ALA A 141 -5.13 7.80 14.65
CA ALA A 141 -4.57 6.65 13.94
C ALA A 141 -5.47 5.40 14.09
N SER A 142 -5.99 5.15 15.29
CA SER A 142 -6.91 4.04 15.56
C SER A 142 -8.23 4.18 14.78
N GLU A 143 -8.79 5.39 14.72
CA GLU A 143 -9.97 5.68 13.90
C GLU A 143 -9.70 5.45 12.40
N ALA A 144 -8.56 5.94 11.91
CA ALA A 144 -8.16 5.75 10.51
C ALA A 144 -8.00 4.27 10.12
N LEU A 145 -7.40 3.46 11.00
CA LEU A 145 -7.23 2.02 10.78
C LEU A 145 -8.58 1.28 10.77
N SER A 146 -9.50 1.65 11.67
CA SER A 146 -10.86 1.11 11.70
C SER A 146 -11.66 1.49 10.43
N LEU A 147 -11.54 2.73 9.97
CA LEU A 147 -12.15 3.19 8.73
C LEU A 147 -11.57 2.49 7.50
N LEU A 148 -10.25 2.28 7.47
CA LEU A 148 -9.58 1.53 6.42
C LEU A 148 -10.10 0.09 6.35
N GLN A 149 -10.16 -0.61 7.49
CA GLN A 149 -10.69 -1.97 7.55
C GLN A 149 -12.12 -2.03 7.00
N THR A 150 -13.01 -1.17 7.51
CA THR A 150 -14.40 -1.07 7.05
C THR A 150 -14.48 -0.76 5.55
N GLY A 151 -13.63 0.14 5.06
CA GLY A 151 -13.56 0.51 3.66
C GLY A 151 -13.17 -0.65 2.76
N ILE A 152 -12.17 -1.44 3.16
CA ILE A 152 -11.72 -2.63 2.42
C ILE A 152 -12.82 -3.71 2.43
N GLU A 153 -13.51 -3.93 3.55
CA GLU A 153 -14.65 -4.88 3.63
C GLU A 153 -15.75 -4.50 2.63
N LEU A 154 -16.13 -3.22 2.58
CA LEU A 154 -17.12 -2.71 1.64
C LEU A 154 -16.64 -2.77 0.18
N ALA A 155 -15.35 -2.54 -0.05
CA ALA A 155 -14.75 -2.59 -1.39
C ALA A 155 -14.83 -4.01 -1.98
N PHE A 156 -14.48 -5.04 -1.20
CA PHE A 156 -14.64 -6.42 -1.62
C PHE A 156 -16.10 -6.78 -1.87
N GLY A 157 -17.03 -6.31 -1.03
CA GLY A 157 -18.47 -6.51 -1.23
C GLY A 157 -18.97 -5.88 -2.54
N THR A 158 -18.53 -4.66 -2.84
CA THR A 158 -18.87 -3.93 -4.06
C THR A 158 -18.30 -4.61 -5.30
N ARG A 159 -17.03 -5.01 -5.25
CA ARG A 159 -16.38 -5.75 -6.34
C ARG A 159 -17.08 -7.07 -6.63
N ALA A 160 -17.46 -7.82 -5.60
CA ALA A 160 -18.21 -9.05 -5.75
C ALA A 160 -19.56 -8.82 -6.46
N ALA A 161 -20.27 -7.73 -6.13
CA ALA A 161 -21.51 -7.36 -6.82
C ALA A 161 -21.27 -7.00 -8.30
N LEU A 162 -20.29 -6.13 -8.58
CA LEU A 162 -19.94 -5.74 -9.95
C LEU A 162 -19.49 -6.92 -10.81
N THR A 163 -18.75 -7.87 -10.23
CA THR A 163 -18.33 -9.10 -10.92
C THR A 163 -19.53 -10.01 -11.21
N ALA A 164 -20.50 -10.10 -10.29
CA ALA A 164 -21.73 -10.86 -10.49
C ALA A 164 -22.62 -10.26 -11.59
N ASP A 165 -22.61 -8.94 -11.73
CA ASP A 165 -23.33 -8.21 -12.78
C ASP A 165 -22.61 -8.22 -14.14
N GLY A 166 -21.36 -8.73 -14.19
CA GLY A 166 -20.56 -8.85 -15.40
C GLY A 166 -19.78 -7.57 -15.79
N ASP A 167 -19.72 -6.59 -14.88
CA ASP A 167 -19.10 -5.28 -15.10
C ASP A 167 -17.58 -5.27 -14.83
N LEU A 168 -17.03 -6.33 -14.21
CA LEU A 168 -15.61 -6.48 -13.92
C LEU A 168 -15.10 -7.90 -14.15
N PRO A 169 -13.80 -8.08 -14.53
CA PRO A 169 -13.17 -9.38 -14.60
C PRO A 169 -12.96 -9.98 -13.18
N PRO A 170 -13.04 -11.32 -13.04
CA PRO A 170 -12.78 -12.01 -11.77
C PRO A 170 -11.31 -11.88 -11.34
N ASP A 171 -11.06 -12.02 -10.04
CA ASP A 171 -9.74 -12.02 -9.40
C ASP A 171 -8.80 -13.14 -9.89
#